data_AF-A0A327JRS1-F1
#
_entry.id   AF-A0A327JRS1-F1
#
_cell.length_a   1.000
_cell.length_b   1.000
_cell.length_c   1.000
_cell.angle_alpha   90.00
_cell.angle_beta   90.00
_cell.angle_gamma   90.00
#
_symmetry.space_group_name_H-M   'P 1'
#
loop_
_entity.id
_entity.type
_entity.pdbx_description
1 polymer ?
#
loop_
_entity_poly.entity_id
_entity_poly.type
_entity_poly.pdbx_seq_one_letter_code
_entity_poly.pdbx_strand_id
1 'polypeptide(L)'
;MTTYTAAHWGVYEVDPSAAEGPTIRPVAGDPDPSSIGLHQLDPGLNRTRVRRPAVRKSWLEHGPGARTDLRGRTHRLTSRQATLKAPSPLAQVAE
;
A
#
# COMPACT_ATOMS: atom_id res chain seq x y z
N MET A 1 21.50 -15.49 -13.04
CA MET A 1 20.39 -16.40 -12.71
C MET A 1 19.11 -15.60 -12.80
N THR A 2 18.11 -16.07 -13.54
CA THR A 2 16.84 -15.35 -13.71
C THR A 2 16.04 -15.35 -12.42
N THR A 3 15.53 -14.20 -11.99
CA THR A 3 14.63 -14.08 -10.84
C THR A 3 13.19 -14.11 -11.33
N TYR A 4 12.34 -14.87 -10.65
CA TYR A 4 10.92 -14.99 -10.99
C TYR A 4 10.03 -14.48 -9.86
N THR A 5 8.85 -13.98 -10.22
CA THR A 5 7.76 -13.66 -9.29
C THR A 5 6.42 -14.12 -9.85
N ALA A 6 5.43 -14.30 -8.99
CA ALA A 6 4.09 -14.72 -9.38
C ALA A 6 3.03 -13.83 -8.73
N ALA A 7 1.96 -13.58 -9.48
CA ALA A 7 0.78 -12.85 -9.01
C ALA A 7 -0.49 -13.47 -9.59
N HIS A 8 -1.65 -12.95 -9.20
CA HIS A 8 -2.95 -13.44 -9.68
C HIS A 8 -3.09 -13.44 -11.21
N TRP A 9 -2.32 -12.63 -11.93
CA TRP A 9 -2.39 -12.48 -13.39
C TRP A 9 -1.28 -13.22 -14.16
N GLY A 10 -0.41 -13.98 -13.49
CA GLY A 10 0.62 -14.78 -14.17
C GLY A 10 1.96 -14.85 -13.44
N VAL A 11 2.96 -15.38 -14.15
CA VAL A 11 4.36 -15.51 -13.71
C VAL A 11 5.24 -14.60 -14.56
N TYR A 12 6.21 -13.94 -13.92
CA TYR A 12 7.05 -12.92 -14.53
C TYR A 12 8.53 -13.18 -14.24
N GLU A 13 9.36 -12.79 -15.20
CA GLU A 13 10.80 -12.64 -15.02
C GLU A 13 11.10 -11.21 -14.56
N VAL A 14 11.92 -11.09 -13.53
CA VAL A 14 12.28 -9.82 -12.89
C VAL A 14 13.76 -9.56 -13.08
N ASP A 15 14.10 -8.36 -13.57
CA ASP A 15 15.44 -7.79 -13.44
C ASP A 15 15.42 -6.73 -12.33
N PRO A 16 15.90 -7.04 -11.12
CA PRO A 16 15.85 -6.11 -10.00
C PRO A 16 16.90 -4.98 -10.09
N SER A 17 17.89 -5.11 -10.97
CA SER A 17 19.08 -4.24 -11.02
C SER A 17 19.26 -3.51 -12.35
N ALA A 18 18.21 -3.46 -13.19
CA ALA A 18 18.26 -2.72 -14.43
C ALA A 18 18.57 -1.23 -14.19
N ALA A 19 19.23 -0.60 -15.16
CA ALA A 19 19.82 0.74 -15.03
C ALA A 19 18.81 1.83 -14.63
N GLU A 20 17.53 1.65 -14.99
CA GLU A 20 16.45 2.61 -14.75
C GLU A 20 15.52 2.20 -13.59
N GLY A 21 15.91 1.17 -12.82
CA GLY A 21 15.10 0.56 -11.78
C GLY A 21 14.62 -0.84 -12.16
N PRO A 22 13.92 -1.54 -11.25
CA PRO A 22 13.48 -2.91 -11.51
C PRO A 22 12.57 -2.97 -12.74
N THR A 23 12.66 -4.05 -13.52
CA THR A 23 11.76 -4.31 -14.65
C THR A 23 11.12 -5.69 -14.51
N ILE A 24 9.93 -5.84 -15.09
CA ILE A 24 9.23 -7.12 -15.20
C ILE A 24 8.88 -7.40 -16.65
N ARG A 25 8.91 -8.68 -17.01
CA ARG A 25 8.45 -9.17 -18.32
C ARG A 25 7.74 -10.52 -18.16
N PRO A 26 6.84 -10.89 -19.08
CA PRO A 26 6.23 -12.20 -19.06
C PRO A 26 7.29 -13.30 -19.02
N VAL A 27 6.99 -14.41 -18.34
CA VAL A 27 7.80 -15.62 -18.48
C VAL A 27 7.74 -16.11 -19.93
N ALA A 28 8.88 -16.55 -20.48
CA ALA A 28 8.97 -16.91 -21.90
C ALA A 28 8.00 -18.03 -22.36
N GLY A 29 7.51 -18.87 -21.43
CA GLY A 29 6.60 -19.97 -21.72
C GLY A 29 5.10 -19.62 -21.71
N ASP A 30 4.74 -18.38 -21.40
CA ASP A 30 3.33 -17.93 -21.39
C ASP A 30 2.92 -17.48 -22.81
N PRO A 31 2.01 -18.20 -23.50
CA PRO A 31 1.60 -17.86 -24.87
C PRO A 31 0.65 -16.67 -24.95
N ASP A 32 0.01 -16.26 -23.85
CA ASP A 32 -0.96 -15.16 -23.81
C ASP A 32 -0.88 -14.39 -22.47
N PRO A 33 0.21 -13.65 -22.23
CA PRO A 33 0.43 -13.02 -20.95
C PRO A 33 -0.52 -11.84 -20.72
N SER A 34 -1.10 -11.78 -19.52
CA SER A 34 -1.99 -10.68 -19.13
C SER A 34 -1.25 -9.34 -19.05
N SER A 35 -1.73 -8.33 -19.78
CA SER A 35 -1.19 -6.97 -19.73
C SER A 35 -1.32 -6.32 -18.34
N ILE A 36 -2.32 -6.69 -17.54
CA ILE A 36 -2.56 -6.15 -16.19
C ILE A 36 -1.33 -6.35 -15.29
N GLY A 37 -0.73 -7.54 -15.36
CA GLY A 37 0.45 -7.88 -14.55
C GLY A 37 1.68 -7.05 -14.87
N LEU A 38 1.82 -6.60 -16.11
CA LEU A 38 2.98 -5.80 -16.55
C LEU A 38 2.96 -4.37 -16.00
N HIS A 39 1.82 -3.90 -15.51
CA HIS A 39 1.67 -2.58 -14.89
C HIS A 39 2.02 -2.54 -13.39
N GLN A 40 2.51 -3.65 -12.80
CA GLN A 40 2.86 -3.70 -11.37
C GLN A 40 3.94 -2.69 -10.96
N LEU A 41 4.83 -2.32 -11.88
CA LEU A 41 5.88 -1.33 -11.65
C LEU A 41 5.54 0.07 -12.20
N ASP A 42 4.30 0.28 -12.64
CA ASP A 42 3.87 1.55 -13.22
C ASP A 42 4.11 2.73 -12.25
N PRO A 43 4.74 3.83 -12.70
CA PRO A 43 5.00 5.00 -11.86
C PRO A 43 3.73 5.63 -11.27
N GLY A 44 2.60 5.58 -11.98
CA GLY A 44 1.29 6.01 -11.49
C GLY A 44 0.82 5.19 -10.29
N LEU A 45 0.94 3.87 -10.37
CA LEU A 45 0.64 2.99 -9.23
C LEU A 45 1.58 3.25 -8.06
N ASN A 46 2.88 3.35 -8.32
CA ASN A 46 3.91 3.61 -7.31
C ASN A 46 3.69 4.95 -6.56
N ARG A 47 3.18 5.98 -7.23
CA ARG A 47 2.84 7.27 -6.60
C ARG A 47 1.73 7.16 -5.55
N THR A 48 0.85 6.17 -5.65
CA THR A 48 -0.28 5.98 -4.71
C THR A 48 0.08 5.13 -3.48
N ARG A 49 1.30 4.58 -3.42
CA ARG A 49 1.74 3.68 -2.34
C ARG A 49 1.67 4.35 -0.97
N VAL A 50 0.98 3.72 -0.02
CA VAL A 50 0.99 4.11 1.40
C VAL A 50 2.39 3.89 1.97
N ARG A 51 3.11 4.98 2.28
CA ARG A 51 4.52 4.95 2.72
C ARG A 51 4.73 4.72 4.21
N ARG A 52 3.72 4.99 5.02
CA ARG A 52 3.78 4.89 6.48
C ARG A 52 2.38 4.68 7.05
N PRO A 53 2.26 4.01 8.21
CA PRO A 53 1.01 4.01 8.95
C PRO A 53 0.57 5.44 9.28
N ALA A 54 -0.74 5.65 9.33
CA ALA A 54 -1.33 6.94 9.63
C ALA A 54 -2.69 6.78 10.29
N VAL A 55 -3.03 7.72 11.18
CA VAL A 55 -4.32 7.77 11.86
C VAL A 55 -5.00 9.11 11.53
N ARG A 56 -6.33 9.09 11.41
CA ARG A 56 -7.12 10.33 11.20
C ARG A 56 -6.94 11.23 12.42
N LYS A 57 -6.53 12.48 12.22
CA LYS A 57 -6.25 13.44 13.30
C LYS A 57 -7.38 13.54 14.33
N SER A 58 -8.63 13.74 13.87
CA SER A 58 -9.78 13.88 14.79
C SER A 58 -10.02 12.63 15.65
N TRP A 59 -9.78 11.43 15.12
CA TRP A 59 -9.90 10.19 15.88
C TRP A 59 -8.79 10.09 16.92
N LEU A 60 -7.55 10.45 16.55
CA LEU A 60 -6.42 10.40 17.48
C LEU A 60 -6.54 11.42 18.62
N GLU A 61 -7.15 12.57 18.34
CA GLU A 61 -7.28 13.66 19.32
C GLU A 61 -8.54 13.56 20.18
N HIS A 62 -9.63 13.00 19.67
CA HIS A 62 -10.94 13.04 20.30
C HIS A 62 -11.66 11.68 20.36
N GLY A 63 -11.03 10.60 19.88
CA GLY A 63 -11.54 9.23 19.98
C GLY A 63 -12.53 8.81 18.89
N PRO A 64 -13.17 7.64 19.06
CA PRO A 64 -14.19 7.11 18.16
C PRO A 64 -15.35 8.09 17.93
N GLY A 65 -15.94 8.08 16.74
CA GLY A 65 -17.06 8.98 16.39
C GLY A 65 -16.69 10.44 16.13
N ALA A 66 -15.49 10.90 16.51
CA ALA A 66 -15.10 12.30 16.34
C ALA A 66 -14.98 12.76 14.87
N ARG A 67 -15.67 13.86 14.57
CA ARG A 67 -15.64 14.60 13.28
C ARG A 67 -15.77 13.68 12.06
N THR A 68 -16.85 12.91 12.01
CA THR A 68 -17.16 11.98 10.90
C THR A 68 -17.37 12.69 9.58
N ASP A 69 -17.83 13.96 9.63
CA ASP A 69 -17.94 14.90 8.52
C ASP A 69 -16.60 15.13 7.78
N LEU A 70 -15.47 14.98 8.47
CA LEU A 70 -14.14 15.21 7.91
C LEU A 70 -13.48 13.94 7.32
N ARG A 71 -14.17 12.79 7.31
CA ARG A 71 -13.66 11.56 6.68
C ARG A 71 -13.34 11.81 5.20
N GLY A 72 -12.18 11.33 4.75
CA GLY A 72 -11.67 11.58 3.39
C GLY A 72 -11.05 12.97 3.17
N ARG A 73 -11.23 13.93 4.09
CA ARG A 73 -10.78 15.33 3.93
C ARG A 73 -9.69 15.77 4.93
N THR A 74 -9.40 14.97 5.96
CA THR A 74 -8.51 15.39 7.06
C THR A 74 -7.03 15.14 6.77
N HIS A 75 -6.16 15.99 7.32
CA HIS A 75 -4.74 15.73 7.43
C HIS A 75 -4.45 14.43 8.23
N ARG A 76 -3.47 13.65 7.77
CA ARG A 76 -3.06 12.39 8.39
C ARG A 76 -1.79 12.60 9.21
N LEU A 77 -1.85 12.28 10.50
CA LEU A 77 -0.67 12.30 11.38
C LEU A 77 0.15 11.02 11.19
N THR A 78 1.46 11.11 11.43
CA THR A 78 2.37 9.96 11.29
C THR A 78 2.22 8.99 12.46
N SER A 79 2.54 7.71 12.25
CA SER A 79 2.52 6.69 13.31
C SER A 79 3.33 7.07 14.54
N ARG A 80 4.49 7.74 14.40
CA ARG A 80 5.30 8.22 15.55
C ARG A 80 4.51 9.15 16.48
N GLN A 81 3.59 9.95 15.94
CA GLN A 81 2.72 10.82 16.72
C GLN A 81 1.52 10.05 17.31
N ALA A 82 1.16 8.90 16.73
CA ALA A 82 0.02 8.09 17.13
C ALA A 82 0.34 7.05 18.22
N THR A 83 1.54 6.45 18.21
CA THR A 83 1.92 5.39 19.16
C THR A 83 1.96 5.87 20.61
N LEU A 84 2.15 7.18 20.84
CA LEU A 84 2.18 7.78 22.18
C LEU A 84 0.79 8.12 22.75
N LYS A 85 -0.29 8.01 21.95
CA LYS A 85 -1.60 8.59 22.31
C LYS A 85 -2.80 7.64 22.16
N ALA A 86 -2.61 6.43 21.64
CA ALA A 86 -3.73 5.54 21.32
C ALA A 86 -4.09 4.62 22.51
N PRO A 87 -5.26 4.78 23.16
CA PRO A 87 -5.86 3.69 23.91
C PRO A 87 -6.23 2.53 22.96
N SER A 88 -6.24 1.30 23.47
CA SER A 88 -6.62 0.12 22.69
C SER A 88 -8.05 0.27 22.14
N PRO A 89 -8.26 0.24 20.81
CA PRO A 89 -9.60 0.29 20.22
C PRO A 89 -10.48 -0.89 20.66
N LEU A 90 -9.85 -2.03 20.99
CA LEU A 90 -10.56 -3.24 21.43
C LEU A 90 -11.14 -3.10 22.84
N ALA A 91 -10.66 -2.16 23.65
CA ALA A 91 -11.20 -1.92 25.00
C ALA A 91 -12.45 -1.01 25.00
N GLN A 92 -12.72 -0.30 23.90
CA GLN A 92 -13.75 0.76 23.85
C GLN A 92 -15.02 0.35 23.09
N VAL A 93 -15.14 -0.91 22.68
CA VAL A 93 -16.34 -1.47 22.00
C VAL A 93 -17.23 -2.29 22.95
N ALA A 94 -16.94 -2.26 24.25
CA ALA A 94 -17.58 -3.08 25.28
C ALA A 94 -18.74 -2.39 26.01
N GLU A 95 -19.30 -1.29 25.49
CA GLU A 95 -20.51 -0.66 26.03
C GLU A 95 -21.41 -0.12 24.92
#